data_AF-A0A1Q9W0T5-F1
#
_entry.id   AF-A0A1Q9W0T5-F1
#
_cell.length_a   1.000
_cell.length_b   1.000
_cell.length_c   1.000
_cell.angle_alpha   90.00
_cell.angle_beta   90.00
_cell.angle_gamma   90.00
#
_symmetry.space_group_name_H-M   'P 1'
#
loop_
_entity.id
_entity.type
_entity.pdbx_description
1 polymer ?
#
loop_
_entity_poly.entity_id
_entity_poly.type
_entity_poly.pdbx_seq_one_letter_code
_entity_poly.pdbx_strand_id
1 'polypeptide(L)'
;MAFRIENIDRPENYVEFEIEQADGKVANFSIPKSDCIAPSVLKKLDSLIAAQGENSSIVELNRESLKILAPEHKKVFDTLVQRQMDAIFKHWNDESEVPLGESEASTDS
;
A
#
# COMPACT_ATOMS: atom_id res chain seq x y z
N MET A 1 -22.55 24.87 9.83
CA MET A 1 -21.26 24.37 10.36
C MET A 1 -20.61 23.55 9.26
N ALA A 2 -19.45 23.96 8.77
CA ALA A 2 -18.66 23.16 7.84
C ALA A 2 -17.71 22.29 8.67
N PHE A 3 -17.84 20.97 8.60
CA PHE A 3 -16.84 20.08 9.15
C PHE A 3 -15.67 20.03 8.17
N ARG A 4 -14.45 20.15 8.69
CA ARG A 4 -13.22 20.03 7.90
C ARG A 4 -12.48 18.81 8.43
N ILE A 5 -12.24 17.83 7.57
CA ILE A 5 -11.43 16.67 7.91
C ILE A 5 -9.97 17.13 7.83
N GLU A 6 -9.32 17.26 8.99
CA GLU A 6 -7.92 17.69 9.07
C GLU A 6 -6.95 16.51 8.92
N ASN A 7 -5.96 16.77 8.06
CA ASN A 7 -4.80 15.97 7.63
C ASN A 7 -5.08 14.56 7.11
N ILE A 8 -4.84 14.40 5.81
CA ILE A 8 -4.80 13.12 5.07
C ILE A 8 -3.54 12.33 5.46
N ASP A 9 -2.48 13.01 5.92
CA ASP A 9 -1.18 12.42 6.28
C ASP A 9 -1.11 12.05 7.77
N ARG A 10 -1.93 11.10 8.22
CA ARG A 10 -1.80 10.54 9.57
C ARG A 10 -1.07 9.21 9.53
N PRO A 11 -0.14 8.91 10.45
CA PRO A 11 0.60 7.64 10.44
C PRO A 11 -0.31 6.40 10.40
N GLU A 12 -1.48 6.44 11.04
CA GLU A 12 -2.44 5.33 11.04
C GLU A 12 -3.06 5.02 9.66
N ASN A 13 -2.93 5.94 8.70
CA ASN A 13 -3.38 5.79 7.31
C ASN A 13 -2.35 5.10 6.43
N TYR A 14 -1.17 4.74 6.98
CA TYR A 14 -0.07 4.11 6.25
C TYR A 14 0.31 2.79 6.91
N VAL A 15 0.86 1.90 6.09
CA VAL A 15 1.51 0.65 6.51
C VAL A 15 3.00 0.85 6.33
N GLU A 16 3.76 0.66 7.40
CA GLU A 16 5.21 0.82 7.43
C GLU A 16 5.90 -0.49 7.07
N PHE A 17 6.97 -0.40 6.27
CA PHE A 17 7.76 -1.55 5.85
C PHE A 17 9.24 -1.32 6.12
N GLU A 18 9.89 -2.37 6.57
CA GLU A 18 11.34 -2.46 6.75
C GLU A 18 11.86 -3.66 5.93
N ILE A 19 12.72 -3.39 4.94
CA ILE A 19 13.28 -4.44 4.08
C ILE A 19 14.81 -4.37 4.06
N GLU A 20 15.44 -5.47 4.46
CA GLU A 20 16.87 -5.68 4.24
C GLU A 20 17.19 -5.92 2.75
N GLN A 21 18.11 -5.14 2.23
CA GLN A 21 18.64 -5.22 0.88
C GLN A 21 19.84 -6.18 0.82
N ALA A 22 20.18 -6.63 -0.39
CA ALA A 22 21.30 -7.55 -0.60
C ALA A 22 22.67 -6.99 -0.18
N ASP A 23 22.81 -5.66 -0.07
CA ASP A 23 24.03 -4.99 0.43
C ASP A 23 24.04 -4.83 1.96
N GLY A 24 23.06 -5.42 2.66
CA GLY A 24 22.91 -5.36 4.11
C GLY A 24 22.29 -4.06 4.62
N LYS A 25 21.90 -3.12 3.75
CA LYS A 25 21.19 -1.92 4.17
C LYS A 25 19.71 -2.20 4.37
N VAL A 26 19.12 -1.42 5.26
CA VAL A 26 17.68 -1.44 5.51
C VAL A 26 17.02 -0.31 4.73
N ALA A 27 16.01 -0.64 3.94
CA ALA A 27 15.12 0.33 3.29
C ALA A 27 13.81 0.40 4.07
N ASN A 28 13.49 1.60 4.56
CA ASN A 28 12.22 1.90 5.21
C ASN A 28 11.32 2.66 4.25
N PHE A 29 10.07 2.26 4.13
CA PHE A 29 9.07 2.96 3.32
C PHE A 29 7.66 2.73 3.86
N SER A 30 6.77 3.67 3.57
CA SER A 30 5.37 3.64 4.00
C SER A 30 4.46 3.59 2.77
N ILE A 31 3.41 2.78 2.81
CA ILE A 31 2.38 2.72 1.76
C ILE A 31 1.04 3.13 2.36
N PRO A 32 0.25 4.01 1.72
CA PRO A 32 -1.09 4.32 2.22
C PRO A 32 -1.96 3.06 2.26
N LYS A 33 -2.78 2.93 3.28
CA LYS A 33 -3.85 1.92 3.34
C LYS A 33 -4.79 2.08 2.15
N SER A 34 -5.40 0.98 1.73
CA SER A 34 -6.23 0.92 0.53
C SER A 34 -7.34 1.97 0.47
N ASP A 35 -7.97 2.28 1.61
CA ASP A 35 -9.03 3.30 1.75
C ASP A 35 -8.49 4.74 1.82
N CYS A 36 -7.20 4.91 2.06
CA CYS A 36 -6.50 6.18 2.17
C CYS A 36 -5.77 6.58 0.87
N ILE A 37 -5.84 5.76 -0.19
CA ILE A 37 -5.21 6.08 -1.47
C ILE A 37 -5.93 7.27 -2.11
N ALA A 38 -5.18 8.33 -2.43
CA ALA A 38 -5.73 9.50 -3.10
C ALA A 38 -6.36 9.15 -4.47
N PRO A 39 -7.50 9.74 -4.85
CA PRO A 39 -8.15 9.46 -6.14
C PRO A 39 -7.26 9.70 -7.37
N SER A 40 -6.31 10.63 -7.29
CA SER A 40 -5.34 10.89 -8.35
C SER A 40 -4.33 9.74 -8.53
N VAL A 41 -4.02 9.02 -7.45
CA VAL A 41 -3.15 7.84 -7.44
C VAL A 41 -3.92 6.62 -7.93
N LEU A 42 -5.18 6.43 -7.48
CA LEU A 42 -6.07 5.38 -8.00
C LEU A 42 -6.19 5.45 -9.52
N LYS A 43 -6.39 6.64 -10.09
CA LYS A 43 -6.42 6.81 -11.56
C LYS A 43 -5.14 6.36 -12.26
N LYS A 44 -3.98 6.52 -11.63
CA LYS A 44 -2.70 6.04 -12.19
C LYS A 44 -2.61 4.53 -12.13
N LEU A 45 -3.08 3.92 -11.04
CA LEU A 45 -3.16 2.47 -10.88
C LEU A 45 -4.13 1.86 -11.91
N ASP A 46 -5.30 2.45 -12.09
CA ASP A 46 -6.27 2.02 -13.11
C ASP A 46 -5.67 2.10 -14.52
N SER A 47 -4.95 3.19 -14.81
CA SER A 47 -4.27 3.37 -16.10
C SER A 47 -3.16 2.34 -16.32
N LEU A 48 -2.43 1.98 -15.26
CA LEU A 48 -1.41 0.93 -15.29
C LEU A 48 -2.05 -0.44 -15.61
N ILE A 49 -3.13 -0.78 -14.91
CA ILE A 49 -3.86 -2.04 -15.14
C ILE A 49 -4.42 -2.09 -16.57
N ALA A 50 -5.01 -0.99 -17.06
CA ALA A 50 -5.54 -0.91 -18.42
C ALA A 50 -4.44 -0.99 -19.50
N ALA A 51 -3.24 -0.50 -19.21
CA ALA A 51 -2.09 -0.56 -20.13
C ALA A 51 -1.42 -1.94 -20.14
N GLN A 52 -1.48 -2.67 -19.03
CA GLN A 52 -1.06 -4.07 -18.98
C GLN A 52 -2.12 -4.95 -19.63
N GLY A 53 -1.83 -5.45 -20.83
CA GLY A 53 -2.67 -6.47 -21.47
C GLY A 53 -2.71 -7.78 -20.68
N GLU A 54 -3.60 -8.70 -21.07
CA GLU A 54 -3.91 -9.97 -20.37
C GLU A 54 -2.71 -10.89 -20.06
N ASN A 55 -1.57 -10.69 -20.73
CA ASN A 55 -0.37 -11.54 -20.58
C ASN A 55 0.71 -10.94 -19.66
N SER A 56 0.41 -9.87 -18.93
CA SER A 56 1.38 -9.23 -18.05
C SER A 56 1.57 -10.04 -16.76
N SER A 57 2.82 -10.15 -16.29
CA SER A 57 3.10 -10.86 -15.04
C SER A 57 2.51 -10.09 -13.87
N ILE A 58 1.71 -10.77 -13.02
CA ILE A 58 1.15 -10.20 -11.79
C ILE A 58 2.24 -9.58 -10.89
N VAL A 59 3.44 -10.15 -10.91
CA VAL A 59 4.58 -9.64 -10.13
C VAL A 59 5.06 -8.30 -10.67
N GLU A 60 5.07 -8.12 -11.99
CA GLU A 60 5.44 -6.85 -12.62
C GLU A 60 4.37 -5.80 -12.39
N LEU A 61 3.09 -6.17 -12.45
CA LEU A 61 1.99 -5.27 -12.08
C LEU A 61 2.16 -4.76 -10.65
N ASN A 62 2.32 -5.69 -9.71
CA ASN A 62 2.49 -5.40 -8.29
C ASN A 62 3.71 -4.49 -8.06
N ARG A 63 4.83 -4.74 -8.75
CA ARG A 63 6.01 -3.89 -8.67
C ARG A 63 5.75 -2.46 -9.17
N GLU A 64 5.08 -2.31 -10.30
CA GLU A 64 4.72 -0.98 -10.82
C GLU A 64 3.69 -0.27 -9.94
N SER A 65 2.75 -0.99 -9.31
CA SER A 65 1.84 -0.43 -8.32
C SER A 65 2.60 0.13 -7.11
N LEU A 66 3.57 -0.59 -6.56
CA LEU A 66 4.41 -0.08 -5.46
C LEU A 66 5.17 1.19 -5.86
N LYS A 67 5.69 1.25 -7.10
CA LYS A 67 6.37 2.45 -7.62
C LYS A 67 5.45 3.65 -7.79
N ILE A 68 4.15 3.43 -7.98
CA ILE A 68 3.16 4.51 -8.03
C ILE A 68 2.81 4.97 -6.61
N LEU A 69 2.72 4.04 -5.66
CA LEU A 69 2.33 4.29 -4.27
C LEU A 69 3.46 4.94 -3.44
N ALA A 70 4.71 4.55 -3.67
CA ALA A 70 5.90 5.03 -2.96
C ALA A 70 7.06 5.33 -3.96
N PRO A 71 6.91 6.34 -4.83
CA PRO A 71 7.81 6.58 -5.97
C PRO A 71 9.28 6.84 -5.58
N GLU A 72 9.53 7.41 -4.42
CA GLU A 72 10.85 7.66 -3.85
C GLU A 72 11.66 6.38 -3.60
N HIS A 73 10.98 5.22 -3.46
CA HIS A 73 11.59 3.91 -3.23
C HIS A 73 11.64 3.02 -4.47
N LYS A 74 11.39 3.56 -5.67
CA LYS A 74 11.36 2.80 -6.94
C LYS A 74 12.55 1.83 -7.14
N LYS A 75 13.77 2.26 -6.82
CA LYS A 75 14.98 1.45 -6.96
C LYS A 75 15.01 0.23 -6.04
N VAL A 76 14.37 0.33 -4.87
CA VAL A 76 14.22 -0.79 -3.94
C VAL A 76 13.31 -1.84 -4.57
N PHE A 77 12.17 -1.42 -5.12
CA PHE A 77 11.19 -2.34 -5.70
C PHE A 77 11.70 -3.07 -6.95
N ASP A 78 12.62 -2.46 -7.71
CA ASP A 78 13.31 -3.08 -8.84
C ASP A 78 14.16 -4.29 -8.45
N THR A 79 14.65 -4.36 -7.20
CA THR A 79 15.50 -5.45 -6.73
C THR A 79 14.73 -6.54 -5.98
N LEU A 80 13.46 -6.30 -5.64
CA LEU A 80 12.65 -7.26 -4.90
C LEU A 80 12.33 -8.50 -5.73
N VAL A 81 12.53 -9.66 -5.12
CA VAL A 81 12.11 -10.96 -5.67
C VAL A 81 10.64 -11.22 -5.38
N GLN A 82 10.03 -12.14 -6.13
CA GLN A 82 8.61 -12.49 -6.01
C GLN A 82 8.17 -12.78 -4.58
N ARG A 83 8.93 -13.58 -3.82
CA ARG A 83 8.60 -13.89 -2.41
C ARG A 83 8.51 -12.64 -1.52
N GLN A 84 9.36 -11.64 -1.74
CA GLN A 84 9.33 -10.40 -0.96
C GLN A 84 8.13 -9.54 -1.39
N MET A 85 7.85 -9.48 -2.69
CA MET A 85 6.66 -8.82 -3.22
C MET A 85 5.39 -9.41 -2.63
N ASP A 86 5.25 -10.74 -2.62
CA ASP A 86 4.07 -11.42 -2.08
C ASP A 86 3.89 -11.13 -0.57
N ALA A 87 4.99 -11.08 0.18
CA ALA A 87 4.96 -10.74 1.61
C ALA A 87 4.50 -9.29 1.86
N ILE A 88 4.97 -8.33 1.06
CA ILE A 88 4.56 -6.92 1.14
C ILE A 88 3.06 -6.81 0.90
N PHE A 89 2.56 -7.38 -0.21
CA PHE A 89 1.14 -7.27 -0.56
C PHE A 89 0.24 -7.99 0.44
N LYS A 90 0.69 -9.12 0.98
CA LYS A 90 -0.03 -9.80 2.06
C LYS A 90 -0.15 -8.90 3.29
N HIS A 91 0.96 -8.39 3.80
CA HIS A 91 0.95 -7.53 4.98
C HIS A 91 0.18 -6.24 4.75
N TRP A 92 0.34 -5.62 3.57
CA TRP A 92 -0.40 -4.43 3.20
C TRP A 92 -1.90 -4.67 3.20
N ASN A 93 -2.37 -5.79 2.65
CA ASN A 93 -3.79 -6.16 2.68
C ASN A 93 -4.25 -6.39 4.11
N ASP A 94 -3.53 -7.18 4.90
CA ASP A 94 -3.89 -7.50 6.30
C ASP A 94 -4.02 -6.22 7.16
N GLU A 95 -3.14 -5.23 6.98
CA GLU A 95 -3.16 -3.95 7.74
C GLU A 95 -4.11 -2.90 7.15
N SER A 96 -4.46 -3.03 5.86
CA SER A 96 -5.42 -2.16 5.18
C SER A 96 -6.86 -2.65 5.33
N GLU A 97 -7.07 -3.89 5.75
CA GLU A 97 -8.38 -4.34 6.18
C GLU A 97 -8.82 -3.46 7.35
N VAL A 98 -9.90 -2.71 7.14
CA VAL A 98 -10.56 -2.02 8.24
C VAL A 98 -10.98 -3.12 9.21
N PRO A 99 -10.54 -3.13 10.48
CA PRO A 99 -11.17 -3.96 11.47
C PRO A 99 -12.62 -3.49 11.51
N LEU A 100 -13.50 -4.27 10.87
CA LEU A 100 -14.94 -4.13 11.04
C LEU A 100 -15.14 -4.29 12.53
N GLY A 101 -15.23 -3.16 13.24
CA GLY A 101 -15.10 -3.12 14.68
C GLY A 101 -15.89 -4.28 15.25
N GLU A 102 -15.23 -5.13 16.03
CA GLU A 102 -15.93 -5.92 17.02
C GLU A 102 -16.79 -4.91 17.75
N SER A 103 -18.09 -4.91 17.44
CA SER A 103 -19.03 -4.00 18.04
C SER A 103 -18.93 -4.34 19.51
N GLU A 104 -18.32 -3.45 20.30
CA GLU A 104 -18.36 -3.56 21.75
C GLU A 104 -19.83 -3.80 22.08
N ALA A 105 -20.11 -4.93 22.72
CA ALA A 105 -21.47 -5.26 23.10
C ALA A 105 -21.98 -4.09 23.94
N SER A 106 -22.89 -3.29 23.36
CA SER A 106 -23.57 -2.21 24.07
C SER A 106 -24.09 -2.80 25.36
N THR A 107 -23.42 -2.48 26.46
CA THR A 107 -23.89 -2.85 27.79
C THR A 107 -24.96 -1.83 28.12
N ASP A 108 -26.15 -2.03 27.56
CA ASP A 108 -27.36 -1.36 28.02
C ASP A 108 -27.53 -1.76 29.49
N SER A 109 -27.30 -0.80 30.40
CA SER A 109 -27.47 -0.95 31.84
C SER A 109 -28.71 -0.21 32.29
#